data_AF-A0A8T0VSH6-F1
#
_entry.id   AF-A0A8T0VSH6-F1
#
_cell.length_a   1.000
_cell.length_b   1.000
_cell.length_c   1.000
_cell.angle_alpha   90.00
_cell.angle_beta   90.00
_cell.angle_gamma   90.00
#
_symmetry.space_group_name_H-M   'P 1'
#
loop_
_entity.id
_entity.type
_entity.pdbx_description
1 polymer ?
#
loop_
_entity_poly.entity_id
_entity_poly.type
_entity_poly.pdbx_seq_one_letter_code
_entity_poly.pdbx_strand_id
1 'polypeptide(L)'
;MVNMRDSESPYEAQMEEPLGRVSILSYGSGHMLNDITSSCWFTYLLVFLTDVGLSPGDAAAVMLSGQLADGFTTIFAGELIDRFGHFKLWHAGGSILVAISFSSVFGSCVPCKLMGTSSSTLETVGYSTFAAIFNVGWAVTQVAHMSMVNCMTSNPSSRVSLVSCRNAFTMVANLSLYGIALLMFTLLRSVSVLVQYRWIAYVSISLGSCFVVIFLVGTKEPGSIQHSTDQNLSRISWAYWFKRVLYYQVALVYTLTRLVTNVSQAFLAFYVINDLEMPQSSKALIPAIIYVCSLIVSVILQETRWSSWRLKLYFSAGAVLWILSGLGIVLLPSRLHNVMYAISIIIGAANALMTVSTM
;
A
#
# COMPACT_ATOMS: atom_id res chain seq x y z
N MET A 1 52.45 10.70 -14.24
CA MET A 1 51.16 10.96 -13.57
C MET A 1 50.11 11.05 -14.66
N VAL A 2 49.43 9.94 -14.95
CA VAL A 2 48.34 9.89 -15.92
C VAL A 2 47.12 10.53 -15.24
N ASN A 3 46.56 11.55 -15.88
CA ASN A 3 45.41 12.30 -15.39
C ASN A 3 44.17 11.41 -15.49
N MET A 4 43.81 10.69 -14.43
CA MET A 4 42.60 9.86 -14.35
C MET A 4 41.37 10.73 -14.02
N ARG A 5 41.01 11.67 -14.91
CA ARG A 5 39.75 12.44 -14.79
C ARG A 5 38.86 12.44 -16.03
N ASP A 6 39.25 11.75 -17.10
CA ASP A 6 38.48 11.75 -18.34
C ASP A 6 38.04 10.33 -18.68
N SER A 7 36.89 9.92 -18.13
CA SER A 7 35.89 9.04 -18.79
C SER A 7 34.74 8.73 -17.82
N GLU A 8 34.06 9.75 -17.30
CA GLU A 8 32.67 9.51 -16.89
C GLU A 8 31.92 9.09 -18.15
N SER A 9 31.28 7.91 -18.10
CA SER A 9 30.49 7.47 -19.25
C SER A 9 29.34 8.48 -19.46
N PRO A 10 28.92 8.77 -20.71
CA PRO A 10 27.79 9.65 -20.99
C PRO A 10 26.50 9.27 -20.23
N TYR A 11 26.40 8.01 -19.80
CA TYR A 11 25.32 7.48 -18.98
C TYR A 11 25.39 7.87 -17.50
N GLU A 12 26.58 7.88 -16.90
CA GLU A 12 26.76 8.31 -15.51
C GLU A 12 26.44 9.81 -15.37
N ALA A 13 26.91 10.62 -16.32
CA ALA A 13 26.56 12.03 -16.40
C ALA A 13 25.04 12.26 -16.53
N GLN A 14 24.33 11.43 -17.31
CA GLN A 14 22.86 11.48 -17.42
C GLN A 14 22.12 11.06 -16.15
N MET A 15 22.68 10.17 -15.31
CA MET A 15 22.05 9.75 -14.05
C MET A 15 22.18 10.79 -12.92
N GLU A 16 23.13 11.72 -13.05
CA GLU A 16 23.29 12.85 -12.12
C GLU A 16 22.40 14.05 -12.47
N GLU A 17 21.97 14.15 -13.72
CA GLU A 17 21.05 15.21 -14.16
C GLU A 17 19.70 15.14 -13.41
N PRO A 18 19.12 16.30 -13.07
CA PRO A 18 17.82 16.34 -12.41
C PRO A 18 16.73 15.80 -13.35
N LEU A 19 15.88 14.91 -12.83
CA LEU A 19 14.80 14.32 -13.61
C LEU A 19 13.75 15.36 -14.01
N GLY A 20 13.25 15.26 -15.24
CA GLY A 20 12.13 16.06 -15.70
C GLY A 20 10.83 15.73 -14.95
N ARG A 21 9.95 16.73 -14.78
CA ARG A 21 8.67 16.61 -14.06
C ARG A 21 7.78 15.48 -14.58
N VAL A 22 7.76 15.26 -15.89
CA VAL A 22 6.96 14.19 -16.52
C VAL A 22 7.42 12.80 -16.06
N SER A 23 8.73 12.58 -15.93
CA SER A 23 9.28 11.31 -15.43
C SER A 23 8.92 11.10 -13.97
N ILE A 24 8.98 12.16 -13.16
CA ILE A 24 8.63 12.10 -11.73
C ILE A 24 7.16 11.76 -11.54
N LEU A 25 6.26 12.44 -12.26
CA LEU A 25 4.83 12.19 -12.21
C LEU A 25 4.47 10.79 -12.73
N SER A 26 5.07 10.37 -13.85
CA SER A 26 4.83 9.04 -14.43
C SER A 26 5.24 7.95 -13.45
N TYR A 27 6.44 8.05 -12.87
CA TYR A 27 6.93 7.11 -11.85
C TYR A 27 6.02 7.10 -10.62
N GLY A 28 5.71 8.27 -10.05
CA GLY A 28 4.91 8.40 -8.84
C GLY A 28 3.51 7.78 -8.98
N SER A 29 2.91 7.87 -10.17
CA SER A 29 1.59 7.32 -10.45
C SER A 29 1.53 5.79 -10.58
N GLY A 30 2.67 5.13 -10.80
CA GLY A 30 2.73 3.70 -11.12
C GLY A 30 2.28 2.76 -10.01
N HIS A 31 2.16 3.27 -8.78
CA HIS A 31 1.73 2.48 -7.62
C HIS A 31 0.23 2.61 -7.28
N MET A 32 -0.50 3.46 -8.02
CA MET A 32 -1.91 3.77 -7.73
C MET A 32 -2.80 2.53 -7.61
N LEU A 33 -2.69 1.55 -8.52
CA LEU A 33 -3.52 0.35 -8.49
C LEU A 33 -3.30 -0.46 -7.21
N ASN A 34 -2.03 -0.65 -6.82
CA ASN A 34 -1.66 -1.40 -5.63
C ASN A 34 -2.11 -0.68 -4.35
N ASP A 35 -2.01 0.66 -4.29
CA ASP A 35 -2.43 1.44 -3.14
C ASP A 35 -3.96 1.45 -2.97
N ILE A 36 -4.72 1.66 -4.07
CA ILE A 36 -6.19 1.61 -4.04
C ILE A 36 -6.66 0.22 -3.57
N THR A 37 -6.10 -0.84 -4.14
CA THR A 37 -6.52 -2.22 -3.83
C THR A 37 -6.08 -2.64 -2.42
N SER A 38 -4.89 -2.25 -1.96
CA SER A 38 -4.42 -2.49 -0.58
C SER A 38 -5.33 -1.80 0.44
N SER A 39 -5.71 -0.55 0.21
CA SER A 39 -6.61 0.13 1.15
C SER A 39 -8.00 -0.50 1.21
N CYS A 40 -8.49 -1.02 0.09
CA CYS A 40 -9.76 -1.74 0.06
C CYS A 40 -9.63 -3.10 0.75
N TRP A 41 -8.52 -3.80 0.52
CA TRP A 41 -8.17 -5.04 1.19
C TRP A 41 -8.17 -4.87 2.71
N PHE A 42 -7.42 -3.91 3.24
CA PHE A 42 -7.36 -3.70 4.68
C PHE A 42 -8.71 -3.22 5.23
N THR A 43 -9.34 -2.21 4.64
CA THR A 43 -10.55 -1.62 5.24
C THR A 43 -11.81 -2.50 5.08
N TYR A 44 -11.95 -3.24 3.99
CA TYR A 44 -13.22 -3.84 3.60
C TYR A 44 -13.24 -5.35 3.43
N LEU A 45 -12.08 -6.02 3.29
CA LEU A 45 -12.08 -7.48 3.05
C LEU A 45 -12.79 -8.24 4.16
N LEU A 46 -12.38 -8.03 5.42
CA LEU A 46 -12.94 -8.79 6.54
C LEU A 46 -14.43 -8.52 6.69
N VAL A 47 -14.86 -7.26 6.59
CA VAL A 47 -16.29 -6.87 6.64
C VAL A 47 -17.07 -7.57 5.53
N PHE A 48 -16.54 -7.55 4.31
CA PHE A 48 -17.16 -8.21 3.17
C PHE A 48 -17.31 -9.72 3.38
N LEU A 49 -16.25 -10.41 3.83
CA LEU A 49 -16.28 -11.86 4.03
C LEU A 49 -17.27 -12.25 5.13
N THR A 50 -17.35 -11.48 6.21
CA THR A 50 -18.34 -11.72 7.28
C THR A 50 -19.77 -11.41 6.81
N ASP A 51 -19.97 -10.35 6.02
CA ASP A 51 -21.29 -9.98 5.48
C ASP A 51 -21.81 -11.01 4.46
N VAL A 52 -20.91 -11.71 3.76
CA VAL A 52 -21.26 -12.80 2.84
C VAL A 52 -21.55 -14.12 3.57
N GLY A 53 -21.18 -14.23 4.85
CA GLY A 53 -21.56 -15.35 5.71
C GLY A 53 -20.41 -16.26 6.15
N LEU A 54 -19.14 -15.91 5.88
CA LEU A 54 -18.01 -16.63 6.46
C LEU A 54 -17.93 -16.37 7.97
N SER A 55 -17.48 -17.37 8.73
CA SER A 55 -17.19 -17.16 10.14
C SER A 55 -16.03 -16.16 10.29
N PRO A 56 -15.93 -15.41 11.41
CA PRO A 56 -14.80 -14.51 11.64
C PRO A 56 -13.44 -15.22 11.59
N GLY A 57 -13.38 -16.48 12.03
CA GLY A 57 -12.17 -17.30 11.94
C GLY A 57 -11.78 -17.63 10.50
N ASP A 58 -12.76 -17.99 9.66
CA ASP A 58 -12.53 -18.25 8.23
C ASP A 58 -12.11 -16.98 7.48
N ALA A 59 -12.75 -15.85 7.75
CA ALA A 59 -12.38 -14.56 7.17
C ALA A 59 -10.95 -14.16 7.55
N ALA A 60 -10.55 -14.38 8.81
CA ALA A 60 -9.18 -14.16 9.25
C ALA A 60 -8.19 -15.11 8.55
N ALA A 61 -8.56 -16.37 8.32
CA ALA A 61 -7.73 -17.32 7.57
C ALA A 61 -7.50 -16.87 6.11
N VAL A 62 -8.54 -16.34 5.46
CA VAL A 62 -8.42 -15.75 4.11
C VAL A 62 -7.43 -14.58 4.11
N MET A 63 -7.58 -13.64 5.04
CA MET A 63 -6.66 -12.49 5.14
C MET A 63 -5.22 -12.95 5.43
N LEU A 64 -5.04 -13.91 6.35
CA LEU A 64 -3.73 -14.48 6.70
C LEU A 64 -3.05 -15.15 5.51
N SER A 65 -3.81 -15.90 4.69
CA SER A 65 -3.27 -16.54 3.48
C SER A 65 -2.63 -15.52 2.53
N GLY A 66 -3.26 -14.35 2.37
CA GLY A 66 -2.74 -13.23 1.60
C GLY A 66 -1.43 -12.68 2.17
N GLN A 67 -1.40 -12.40 3.48
CA GLN A 67 -0.20 -11.85 4.14
C GLN A 67 1.00 -12.81 4.08
N LEU A 68 0.76 -14.12 4.22
CA LEU A 68 1.81 -15.13 4.04
C LEU A 68 2.33 -15.14 2.60
N ALA A 69 1.43 -15.11 1.62
CA ALA A 69 1.80 -15.08 0.21
C ALA A 69 2.61 -13.82 -0.15
N ASP A 70 2.24 -12.65 0.38
CA ASP A 70 3.00 -11.40 0.23
C ASP A 70 4.43 -11.53 0.77
N GLY A 71 4.57 -12.03 2.01
CA GLY A 71 5.86 -12.19 2.67
C GLY A 71 6.81 -13.12 1.92
N PHE A 72 6.31 -14.27 1.44
CA PHE A 72 7.12 -15.18 0.62
C PHE A 72 7.45 -14.56 -0.74
N THR A 73 6.46 -14.00 -1.43
CA THR A 73 6.63 -13.46 -2.78
C THR A 73 7.61 -12.30 -2.80
N THR A 74 7.61 -11.44 -1.80
CA THR A 74 8.53 -10.30 -1.71
C THR A 74 10.00 -10.74 -1.75
N ILE A 75 10.35 -11.84 -1.06
CA ILE A 75 11.71 -12.38 -1.06
C ILE A 75 12.09 -12.93 -2.44
N PHE A 76 11.22 -13.76 -3.02
CA PHE A 76 11.48 -14.38 -4.33
C PHE A 76 11.49 -13.35 -5.46
N ALA A 77 10.53 -12.43 -5.47
CA ALA A 77 10.45 -11.37 -6.47
C ALA A 77 11.69 -10.49 -6.43
N GLY A 78 12.19 -10.12 -5.24
CA GLY A 78 13.44 -9.36 -5.11
C GLY A 78 14.63 -10.05 -5.78
N GLU A 79 14.90 -11.31 -5.42
CA GLU A 79 16.02 -12.06 -6.00
C GLU A 79 15.86 -12.29 -7.52
N LEU A 80 14.64 -12.56 -7.99
CA LEU A 80 14.35 -12.77 -9.41
C LEU A 80 14.50 -11.47 -10.22
N ILE A 81 13.97 -10.35 -9.72
CA ILE A 81 14.11 -9.03 -10.36
C ILE A 81 15.58 -8.64 -10.40
N ASP A 82 16.34 -8.85 -9.33
CA ASP A 82 17.77 -8.53 -9.31
C ASP A 82 18.57 -9.39 -10.30
N ARG A 83 18.13 -10.64 -10.58
CA ARG A 83 18.79 -11.53 -11.56
C ARG A 83 18.39 -11.26 -13.00
N PHE A 84 17.11 -11.04 -13.25
CA PHE A 84 16.56 -10.96 -14.61
C PHE A 84 16.34 -9.52 -15.09
N GLY A 85 16.39 -8.53 -14.20
CA GLY A 85 16.08 -7.14 -14.52
C GLY A 85 14.63 -6.95 -14.97
N HIS A 86 14.41 -6.02 -15.90
CA HIS A 86 13.12 -5.75 -16.54
C HIS A 86 11.99 -5.32 -15.58
N PHE A 87 12.27 -4.32 -14.74
CA PHE A 87 11.35 -3.84 -13.71
C PHE A 87 9.93 -3.54 -14.24
N LYS A 88 9.80 -3.00 -15.47
CA LYS A 88 8.49 -2.69 -16.05
C LYS A 88 7.69 -3.94 -16.40
N LEU A 89 8.34 -5.01 -16.84
CA LEU A 89 7.69 -6.27 -17.16
C LEU A 89 7.15 -6.94 -15.89
N TRP A 90 7.96 -6.97 -14.83
CA TRP A 90 7.53 -7.47 -13.51
C TRP A 90 6.39 -6.64 -12.94
N HIS A 91 6.49 -5.31 -13.01
CA HIS A 91 5.43 -4.40 -12.57
C HIS A 91 4.12 -4.61 -13.35
N ALA A 92 4.18 -4.71 -14.67
CA ALA A 92 3.01 -4.97 -15.52
C ALA A 92 2.38 -6.34 -15.21
N GLY A 93 3.20 -7.39 -15.09
CA GLY A 93 2.75 -8.74 -14.76
C GLY A 93 2.06 -8.80 -13.40
N GLY A 94 2.65 -8.19 -12.37
CA GLY A 94 2.04 -8.09 -11.04
C GLY A 94 0.73 -7.28 -11.06
N SER A 95 0.69 -6.18 -11.81
CA SER A 95 -0.50 -5.32 -11.92
C SER A 95 -1.68 -6.03 -12.62
N ILE A 96 -1.41 -6.81 -13.67
CA ILE A 96 -2.41 -7.66 -14.33
C ILE A 96 -2.94 -8.71 -13.36
N LEU A 97 -2.04 -9.35 -12.61
CA LEU A 97 -2.42 -10.35 -11.63
C LEU A 97 -3.33 -9.75 -10.56
N VAL A 98 -2.99 -8.57 -10.02
CA VAL A 98 -3.82 -7.79 -9.09
C VAL A 98 -5.19 -7.50 -9.67
N ALA A 99 -5.28 -6.96 -10.89
CA ALA A 99 -6.54 -6.57 -11.50
C ALA A 99 -7.51 -7.77 -11.67
N ILE A 100 -6.98 -8.92 -12.09
CA ILE A 100 -7.76 -10.15 -12.28
C ILE A 100 -8.20 -10.71 -10.93
N SER A 101 -7.26 -10.91 -10.00
CA SER A 101 -7.55 -11.55 -8.72
C SER A 101 -8.43 -10.70 -7.82
N PHE A 102 -8.24 -9.38 -7.81
CA PHE A 102 -9.01 -8.48 -6.95
C PHE A 102 -10.51 -8.45 -7.31
N SER A 103 -10.83 -8.57 -8.61
CA SER A 103 -12.19 -8.80 -9.10
C SER A 103 -12.81 -10.09 -8.55
N SER A 104 -12.00 -11.13 -8.39
CA SER A 104 -12.43 -12.43 -7.85
C SER A 104 -12.54 -12.44 -6.33
N VAL A 105 -11.70 -11.69 -5.61
CA VAL A 105 -11.75 -11.57 -4.13
C VAL A 105 -13.06 -10.96 -3.65
N PHE A 106 -13.55 -9.90 -4.31
CA PHE A 106 -14.87 -9.30 -4.04
C PHE A 106 -15.98 -9.90 -4.92
N GLY A 107 -15.67 -11.00 -5.62
CA GLY A 107 -16.57 -11.74 -6.49
C GLY A 107 -17.45 -12.75 -5.73
N SER A 108 -18.19 -13.57 -6.48
CA SER A 108 -18.78 -14.80 -5.89
C SER A 108 -17.69 -15.86 -5.85
N CYS A 109 -17.80 -16.82 -4.93
CA CYS A 109 -16.98 -18.03 -4.95
C CYS A 109 -17.04 -18.71 -6.34
N VAL A 110 -15.98 -18.53 -7.13
CA VAL A 110 -15.85 -19.12 -8.47
C VAL A 110 -15.82 -20.66 -8.40
N PRO A 111 -15.07 -21.30 -7.47
CA PRO A 111 -15.09 -22.75 -7.30
C PRO A 111 -16.49 -23.30 -6.96
N CYS A 112 -17.26 -22.59 -6.13
CA CYS A 112 -18.60 -22.99 -5.74
C CYS A 112 -19.57 -22.98 -6.93
N LYS A 113 -19.44 -22.01 -7.84
CA LYS A 113 -20.21 -21.99 -9.10
C LYS A 113 -19.83 -23.13 -10.04
N LEU A 114 -18.55 -23.50 -10.08
CA LEU A 114 -18.05 -24.54 -10.97
C LEU A 114 -18.42 -25.95 -10.47
N MET A 115 -18.42 -26.15 -9.15
CA MET A 115 -18.71 -27.44 -8.51
C MET A 115 -20.19 -27.64 -8.14
N GLY A 116 -21.01 -26.59 -8.21
CA GLY A 116 -22.45 -26.66 -7.87
C GLY A 116 -22.73 -26.94 -6.39
N THR A 117 -21.71 -26.90 -5.53
CA THR A 117 -21.80 -27.14 -4.09
C THR A 117 -21.31 -25.92 -3.33
N SER A 118 -22.06 -25.51 -2.30
CA SER A 118 -21.71 -24.42 -1.40
C SER A 118 -21.45 -24.98 -0.01
N SER A 119 -20.17 -25.22 0.29
CA SER A 119 -19.69 -25.57 1.64
C SER A 119 -18.81 -24.43 2.14
N SER A 120 -18.92 -24.10 3.44
CA SER A 120 -18.09 -23.05 4.06
C SER A 120 -16.60 -23.30 3.83
N THR A 121 -16.15 -24.55 3.93
CA THR A 121 -14.76 -24.91 3.66
C THR A 121 -14.35 -24.62 2.22
N LEU A 122 -15.22 -24.90 1.24
CA LEU A 122 -14.94 -24.63 -0.16
C LEU A 122 -14.90 -23.14 -0.46
N GLU A 123 -15.78 -22.35 0.17
CA GLU A 123 -15.77 -20.88 0.09
C GLU A 123 -14.48 -20.31 0.68
N THR A 124 -14.10 -20.72 1.89
CA THR A 124 -12.86 -20.28 2.56
C THR A 124 -11.63 -20.61 1.70
N VAL A 125 -11.53 -21.82 1.15
CA VAL A 125 -10.43 -22.21 0.27
C VAL A 125 -10.43 -21.38 -1.01
N GLY A 126 -11.60 -21.14 -1.61
CA GLY A 126 -11.74 -20.33 -2.82
C GLY A 126 -11.27 -18.89 -2.59
N TYR A 127 -11.78 -18.22 -1.55
CA TYR A 127 -11.35 -16.87 -1.21
C TYR A 127 -9.88 -16.81 -0.80
N SER A 128 -9.37 -17.78 -0.04
CA SER A 128 -7.94 -17.86 0.34
C SER A 128 -7.03 -17.98 -0.89
N THR A 129 -7.44 -18.75 -1.89
CA THR A 129 -6.67 -18.91 -3.13
C THR A 129 -6.55 -17.58 -3.87
N PHE A 130 -7.65 -16.88 -4.10
CA PHE A 130 -7.62 -15.58 -4.77
C PHE A 130 -6.95 -14.48 -3.94
N ALA A 131 -7.10 -14.53 -2.60
CA ALA A 131 -6.38 -13.67 -1.67
C ALA A 131 -4.86 -13.84 -1.79
N ALA A 132 -4.38 -15.09 -1.83
CA ALA A 132 -2.96 -15.38 -2.03
C ALA A 132 -2.47 -14.86 -3.39
N ILE A 133 -3.20 -15.15 -4.48
CA ILE A 133 -2.84 -14.68 -5.83
C ILE A 133 -2.80 -13.14 -5.90
N PHE A 134 -3.78 -12.46 -5.28
CA PHE A 134 -3.80 -11.01 -5.19
C PHE A 134 -2.56 -10.46 -4.49
N ASN A 135 -2.20 -11.02 -3.33
CA ASN A 135 -1.03 -10.58 -2.59
C ASN A 135 0.29 -10.91 -3.30
N VAL A 136 0.36 -12.02 -4.06
CA VAL A 136 1.50 -12.30 -4.97
C VAL A 136 1.65 -11.18 -6.00
N GLY A 137 0.57 -10.83 -6.71
CA GLY A 137 0.60 -9.76 -7.71
C GLY A 137 0.96 -8.41 -7.10
N TRP A 138 0.41 -8.12 -5.92
CA TRP A 138 0.69 -6.90 -5.18
C TRP A 138 2.17 -6.83 -4.80
N ALA A 139 2.74 -7.89 -4.23
CA ALA A 139 4.15 -7.99 -3.85
C ALA A 139 5.10 -7.82 -5.03
N VAL A 140 4.85 -8.49 -6.15
CA VAL A 140 5.68 -8.36 -7.37
C VAL A 140 5.70 -6.92 -7.87
N THR A 141 4.53 -6.28 -7.93
CA THR A 141 4.39 -4.88 -8.35
C THR A 141 5.11 -3.93 -7.39
N GLN A 142 4.95 -4.15 -6.08
CA GLN A 142 5.59 -3.38 -5.02
C GLN A 142 7.11 -3.43 -5.13
N VAL A 143 7.68 -4.64 -5.20
CA VAL A 143 9.14 -4.82 -5.24
C VAL A 143 9.71 -4.18 -6.50
N ALA A 144 9.10 -4.44 -7.67
CA ALA A 144 9.56 -3.90 -8.95
C ALA A 144 9.51 -2.36 -9.00
N HIS A 145 8.45 -1.76 -8.47
CA HIS A 145 8.30 -0.30 -8.42
C HIS A 145 9.30 0.35 -7.47
N MET A 146 9.49 -0.24 -6.29
CA MET A 146 10.36 0.29 -5.23
C MET A 146 11.84 0.19 -5.56
N SER A 147 12.27 -0.92 -6.16
CA SER A 147 13.67 -1.11 -6.57
C SER A 147 14.05 -0.16 -7.71
N MET A 148 13.11 0.15 -8.61
CA MET A 148 13.35 0.98 -9.79
C MET A 148 13.85 2.40 -9.46
N VAL A 149 13.46 3.01 -8.33
CA VAL A 149 13.89 4.38 -7.94
C VAL A 149 15.40 4.54 -8.00
N ASN A 150 16.11 3.57 -7.44
CA ASN A 150 17.56 3.65 -7.28
C ASN A 150 18.30 3.49 -8.62
N CYS A 151 17.64 2.87 -9.61
CA CYS A 151 18.17 2.68 -10.96
C CYS A 151 17.78 3.82 -11.92
N MET A 152 16.82 4.67 -11.56
CA MET A 152 16.38 5.79 -12.40
C MET A 152 17.21 7.06 -12.22
N THR A 153 17.80 7.26 -11.04
CA THR A 153 18.54 8.49 -10.72
C THR A 153 19.57 8.26 -9.62
N SER A 154 20.79 8.75 -9.85
CA SER A 154 21.84 8.86 -8.83
C SER A 154 21.71 10.16 -8.04
N ASN A 155 21.01 11.16 -8.59
CA ASN A 155 20.76 12.44 -7.91
C ASN A 155 19.84 12.27 -6.68
N PRO A 156 20.31 12.63 -5.46
CA PRO A 156 19.51 12.51 -4.24
C PRO A 156 18.24 13.37 -4.24
N SER A 157 18.28 14.57 -4.85
CA SER A 157 17.13 15.48 -4.90
C SER A 157 15.99 14.93 -5.78
N SER A 158 16.35 14.36 -6.94
CA SER A 158 15.41 13.66 -7.82
C SER A 158 14.81 12.43 -7.11
N ARG A 159 15.62 11.68 -6.37
CA ARG A 159 15.16 10.52 -5.59
C ARG A 159 14.13 10.91 -4.53
N VAL A 160 14.40 11.97 -3.76
CA VAL A 160 13.44 12.51 -2.80
C VAL A 160 12.15 12.94 -3.49
N SER A 161 12.25 13.59 -4.65
CA SER A 161 11.09 14.02 -5.43
C SER A 161 10.23 12.85 -5.95
N LEU A 162 10.87 11.75 -6.40
CA LEU A 162 10.17 10.52 -6.82
C LEU A 162 9.40 9.89 -5.66
N VAL A 163 10.05 9.73 -4.51
CA VAL A 163 9.44 9.14 -3.30
C VAL A 163 8.30 10.02 -2.78
N SER A 164 8.50 11.34 -2.74
CA SER A 164 7.47 12.30 -2.34
C SER A 164 6.26 12.25 -3.26
N CYS A 165 6.49 12.23 -4.59
CA CYS A 165 5.42 12.13 -5.57
C CYS A 165 4.63 10.81 -5.43
N ARG A 166 5.32 9.68 -5.24
CA ARG A 166 4.68 8.39 -4.95
C ARG A 166 3.78 8.48 -3.72
N ASN A 167 4.30 9.02 -2.61
CA ASN A 167 3.52 9.17 -1.38
C ASN A 167 2.27 10.04 -1.56
N ALA A 168 2.36 11.10 -2.36
CA ALA A 168 1.19 11.91 -2.71
C ALA A 168 0.15 11.08 -3.48
N PHE A 169 0.58 10.29 -4.47
CA PHE A 169 -0.31 9.37 -5.19
C PHE A 169 -0.91 8.29 -4.29
N THR A 170 -0.18 7.78 -3.29
CA THR A 170 -0.74 6.87 -2.27
C THR A 170 -1.88 7.52 -1.50
N MET A 171 -1.74 8.80 -1.11
CA MET A 171 -2.85 9.51 -0.44
C MET A 171 -4.05 9.70 -1.37
N VAL A 172 -3.80 10.05 -2.63
CA VAL A 172 -4.85 10.17 -3.66
C VAL A 172 -5.55 8.83 -3.88
N ALA A 173 -4.82 7.72 -3.93
CA ALA A 173 -5.35 6.37 -4.05
C ALA A 173 -6.35 6.05 -2.92
N ASN A 174 -5.92 6.29 -1.67
CA ASN A 174 -6.72 6.01 -0.49
C ASN A 174 -8.00 6.86 -0.45
N LEU A 175 -7.89 8.17 -0.71
CA LEU A 175 -9.04 9.06 -0.78
C LEU A 175 -9.98 8.70 -1.93
N SER A 176 -9.44 8.32 -3.09
CA SER A 176 -10.23 7.88 -4.25
C SER A 176 -11.05 6.65 -3.91
N LEU A 177 -10.47 5.65 -3.23
CA LEU A 177 -11.19 4.47 -2.77
C LEU A 177 -12.35 4.84 -1.85
N TYR A 178 -12.12 5.66 -0.83
CA TYR A 178 -13.19 6.01 0.12
C TYR A 178 -14.27 6.88 -0.53
N GLY A 179 -13.91 7.74 -1.47
CA GLY A 179 -14.85 8.48 -2.31
C GLY A 179 -15.70 7.55 -3.18
N ILE A 180 -15.09 6.57 -3.84
CA ILE A 180 -15.78 5.54 -4.63
C ILE A 180 -16.71 4.73 -3.72
N ALA A 181 -16.23 4.27 -2.56
CA ALA A 181 -17.02 3.49 -1.61
C ALA A 181 -18.22 4.28 -1.09
N LEU A 182 -18.03 5.54 -0.69
CA LEU A 182 -19.11 6.42 -0.23
C LEU A 182 -20.16 6.64 -1.32
N LEU A 183 -19.72 6.89 -2.56
CA LEU A 183 -20.60 7.05 -3.70
C LEU A 183 -21.41 5.77 -3.96
N MET A 184 -20.75 4.61 -4.00
CA MET A 184 -21.41 3.32 -4.24
C MET A 184 -22.39 2.96 -3.12
N PHE A 185 -22.03 3.14 -1.85
CA PHE A 185 -22.92 2.90 -0.72
C PHE A 185 -24.14 3.83 -0.70
N THR A 186 -24.00 5.04 -1.25
CA THR A 186 -25.11 5.99 -1.37
C THR A 186 -26.03 5.65 -2.55
N LEU A 187 -25.47 5.36 -3.72
CA LEU A 187 -26.23 5.09 -4.94
C LEU A 187 -26.87 3.70 -4.97
N LEU A 188 -26.22 2.69 -4.39
CA LEU A 188 -26.65 1.28 -4.44
C LEU A 188 -27.25 0.79 -3.12
N ARG A 189 -27.82 1.70 -2.32
CA ARG A 189 -28.33 1.42 -0.97
C ARG A 189 -29.34 0.26 -0.89
N SER A 190 -30.14 0.06 -1.94
CA SER A 190 -31.18 -0.98 -2.03
C SER A 190 -30.71 -2.30 -2.64
N VAL A 191 -29.45 -2.39 -3.07
CA VAL A 191 -28.89 -3.57 -3.74
C VAL A 191 -28.12 -4.42 -2.73
N SER A 192 -27.96 -5.72 -3.00
CA SER A 192 -27.19 -6.62 -2.13
C SER A 192 -25.74 -6.15 -1.92
N VAL A 193 -25.22 -6.37 -0.71
CA VAL A 193 -23.87 -5.98 -0.27
C VAL A 193 -22.80 -6.48 -1.24
N LEU A 194 -22.95 -7.72 -1.72
CA LEU A 194 -22.08 -8.33 -2.74
C LEU A 194 -21.94 -7.48 -4.01
N VAL A 195 -23.04 -6.92 -4.51
CA VAL A 195 -23.02 -6.10 -5.73
C VAL A 195 -22.39 -4.74 -5.46
N GLN A 196 -22.60 -4.16 -4.28
CA GLN A 196 -21.98 -2.89 -3.89
C GLN A 196 -20.45 -3.01 -3.89
N TYR A 197 -19.90 -4.03 -3.22
CA TYR A 197 -18.45 -4.26 -3.16
C TYR A 197 -17.84 -4.62 -4.52
N ARG A 198 -18.56 -5.33 -5.40
CA ARG A 198 -18.11 -5.57 -6.78
C ARG A 198 -17.93 -4.30 -7.58
N TRP A 199 -18.90 -3.39 -7.50
CA TRP A 199 -18.80 -2.11 -8.19
C TRP A 199 -17.65 -1.27 -7.65
N ILE A 200 -17.45 -1.25 -6.33
CA ILE A 200 -16.27 -0.62 -5.72
C ILE A 200 -14.99 -1.23 -6.33
N ALA A 201 -14.88 -2.56 -6.36
CA ALA A 201 -13.71 -3.23 -6.92
C ALA A 201 -13.48 -2.91 -8.40
N TYR A 202 -14.51 -2.97 -9.25
CA TYR A 202 -14.38 -2.71 -10.69
C TYR A 202 -13.99 -1.27 -11.00
N VAL A 203 -14.60 -0.30 -10.31
CA VAL A 203 -14.28 1.13 -10.50
C VAL A 203 -12.85 1.39 -10.01
N SER A 204 -12.47 0.84 -8.86
CA SER A 204 -11.11 0.94 -8.31
C SER A 204 -10.04 0.33 -9.22
N ILE A 205 -10.27 -0.87 -9.77
CA ILE A 205 -9.34 -1.51 -10.71
C ILE A 205 -9.23 -0.69 -11.99
N SER A 206 -10.36 -0.22 -12.53
CA SER A 206 -10.37 0.57 -13.77
C SER A 206 -9.55 1.85 -13.60
N LEU A 207 -9.79 2.59 -12.52
CA LEU A 207 -9.04 3.79 -12.18
C LEU A 207 -7.55 3.49 -12.01
N GLY A 208 -7.19 2.49 -11.20
CA GLY A 208 -5.80 2.12 -10.96
C GLY A 208 -5.08 1.65 -12.23
N SER A 209 -5.75 0.89 -13.08
CA SER A 209 -5.19 0.38 -14.34
C SER A 209 -4.86 1.51 -15.32
N CYS A 210 -5.67 2.57 -15.38
CA CYS A 210 -5.36 3.76 -16.16
C CYS A 210 -4.01 4.37 -15.75
N PHE A 211 -3.74 4.48 -14.44
CA PHE A 211 -2.47 5.00 -13.94
C PHE A 211 -1.29 4.04 -14.16
N VAL A 212 -1.52 2.72 -14.10
CA VAL A 212 -0.50 1.74 -14.50
C VAL A 212 -0.11 1.92 -15.96
N VAL A 213 -1.06 2.16 -16.87
CA VAL A 213 -0.75 2.45 -18.29
C VAL A 213 0.05 3.74 -18.43
N ILE A 214 -0.31 4.80 -17.69
CA ILE A 214 0.46 6.06 -17.68
C ILE A 214 1.90 5.81 -17.25
N PHE A 215 2.12 5.02 -16.19
CA PHE A 215 3.45 4.63 -15.74
C PHE A 215 4.21 3.80 -16.78
N LEU A 216 3.57 2.80 -17.38
CA LEU A 216 4.22 1.93 -18.37
C LEU A 216 4.60 2.68 -19.64
N VAL A 217 3.85 3.71 -20.05
CA VAL A 217 4.17 4.53 -21.23
C VAL A 217 5.13 5.66 -20.87
N GLY A 218 4.91 6.35 -19.75
CA GLY A 218 5.62 7.57 -19.37
C GLY A 218 7.00 7.33 -18.73
N THR A 219 7.23 6.15 -18.15
CA THR A 219 8.50 5.83 -17.49
C THR A 219 9.44 5.11 -18.46
N LYS A 220 10.64 5.68 -18.65
CA LYS A 220 11.72 5.00 -19.39
C LYS A 220 12.27 3.87 -18.54
N GLU A 221 12.51 2.71 -19.16
CA GLU A 221 13.12 1.59 -18.46
C GLU A 221 14.59 1.93 -18.14
N PRO A 222 15.04 1.76 -16.88
CA PRO A 222 16.46 1.85 -16.57
C PRO A 222 17.23 0.89 -17.47
N GLY A 223 18.23 1.40 -18.20
CA GLY A 223 18.88 0.67 -19.29
C GLY A 223 19.41 -0.70 -18.86
N SER A 224 19.09 -1.73 -19.64
CA SER A 224 19.56 -3.12 -19.49
C SER A 224 21.09 -3.28 -19.39
N ILE A 225 21.87 -2.25 -19.74
CA ILE A 225 23.34 -2.25 -19.79
C ILE A 225 23.96 -2.17 -18.37
N GLN A 226 23.21 -1.72 -17.36
CA GLN A 226 23.68 -1.71 -15.97
C GLN A 226 23.96 -3.13 -15.45
N HIS A 227 23.22 -4.13 -15.93
CA HIS A 227 23.42 -5.54 -15.57
C HIS A 227 24.77 -6.08 -16.05
N SER A 228 25.35 -5.51 -17.12
CA SER A 228 26.64 -5.92 -17.68
C SER A 228 27.83 -5.27 -16.95
N THR A 229 27.67 -4.05 -16.42
CA THR A 229 28.74 -3.34 -15.71
C THR A 229 28.78 -3.71 -14.21
N ASP A 230 27.63 -3.99 -13.59
CA ASP A 230 27.52 -4.34 -12.16
C ASP A 230 27.84 -5.81 -11.84
N GLN A 231 28.03 -6.70 -12.83
CA GLN A 231 28.51 -8.06 -12.57
C GLN A 231 29.89 -8.09 -11.89
N ASN A 232 30.66 -6.98 -11.95
CA ASN A 232 31.94 -6.83 -11.29
C ASN A 232 31.87 -6.19 -9.89
N LEU A 233 30.73 -5.64 -9.46
CA LEU A 233 30.53 -5.26 -8.06
C LEU A 233 30.08 -6.49 -7.28
N SER A 234 30.90 -6.92 -6.32
CA SER A 234 30.58 -8.04 -5.43
C SER A 234 29.20 -7.83 -4.79
N ARG A 235 28.18 -8.59 -5.21
CA ARG A 235 26.87 -8.64 -4.56
C ARG A 235 27.10 -8.80 -3.06
N ILE A 236 26.61 -7.84 -2.28
CA ILE A 236 26.67 -7.92 -0.82
C ILE A 236 25.92 -9.18 -0.40
N SER A 237 26.62 -10.12 0.24
CA SER A 237 26.00 -11.34 0.73
C SER A 237 24.89 -11.01 1.71
N TRP A 238 23.74 -11.67 1.60
CA TRP A 238 22.60 -11.56 2.54
C TRP A 238 23.03 -11.66 4.01
N ALA A 239 24.02 -12.50 4.30
CA ALA A 239 24.59 -12.69 5.64
C ALA A 239 25.17 -11.41 6.26
N TYR A 240 25.54 -10.41 5.44
CA TYR A 240 26.00 -9.13 5.92
C TYR A 240 24.90 -8.36 6.67
N TRP A 241 23.70 -8.32 6.11
CA TRP A 241 22.58 -7.56 6.69
C TRP A 241 22.13 -8.15 8.04
N PHE A 242 22.14 -9.48 8.16
CA PHE A 242 21.83 -10.18 9.42
C PHE A 242 22.83 -9.90 10.56
N LYS A 243 24.01 -9.34 10.26
CA LYS A 243 25.01 -8.95 11.27
C LYS A 243 24.86 -7.49 11.73
N ARG A 244 24.05 -6.67 11.07
CA ARG A 244 23.93 -5.23 11.35
C ARG A 244 22.79 -4.98 12.34
N VAL A 245 23.12 -4.47 13.53
CA VAL A 245 22.10 -4.10 14.55
C VAL A 245 21.10 -3.07 14.02
N LEU A 246 21.57 -2.10 13.22
CA LEU A 246 20.71 -1.06 12.64
C LEU A 246 19.59 -1.65 11.76
N TYR A 247 19.86 -2.76 11.07
CA TYR A 247 18.86 -3.44 10.24
C TYR A 247 17.67 -3.90 11.08
N TYR A 248 17.92 -4.54 12.23
CA TYR A 248 16.86 -4.97 13.14
C TYR A 248 16.13 -3.80 13.80
N GLN A 249 16.83 -2.70 14.11
CA GLN A 249 16.19 -1.51 14.68
C GLN A 249 15.19 -0.88 13.70
N VAL A 250 15.59 -0.68 12.44
CA VAL A 250 14.69 -0.13 11.41
C VAL A 250 13.55 -1.11 11.11
N ALA A 251 13.85 -2.40 10.98
CA ALA A 251 12.83 -3.42 10.75
C ALA A 251 11.78 -3.47 11.87
N LEU A 252 12.21 -3.36 13.13
CA LEU A 252 11.30 -3.35 14.28
C LEU A 252 10.39 -2.12 14.25
N VAL A 253 10.97 -0.91 14.08
CA VAL A 253 10.19 0.34 14.03
C VAL A 253 9.19 0.33 12.87
N TYR A 254 9.63 -0.12 11.70
CA TYR A 254 8.77 -0.25 10.52
C TYR A 254 7.65 -1.26 10.77
N THR A 255 7.97 -2.44 11.31
CA THR A 255 6.99 -3.51 11.58
C THR A 255 5.94 -3.04 12.58
N LEU A 256 6.34 -2.40 13.68
CA LEU A 256 5.40 -1.88 14.68
C LEU A 256 4.52 -0.77 14.09
N THR A 257 5.09 0.12 13.27
CA THR A 257 4.33 1.18 12.59
C THR A 257 3.30 0.60 11.62
N ARG A 258 3.69 -0.40 10.82
CA ARG A 258 2.79 -1.11 9.90
C ARG A 258 1.73 -1.91 10.64
N LEU A 259 2.09 -2.52 11.78
CA LEU A 259 1.15 -3.26 12.61
C LEU A 259 0.04 -2.34 13.14
N VAL A 260 0.40 -1.20 13.75
CA VAL A 260 -0.58 -0.22 14.25
C VAL A 260 -1.50 0.23 13.13
N THR A 261 -0.94 0.67 12.00
CA THR A 261 -1.72 1.22 10.88
C THR A 261 -2.63 0.17 10.22
N ASN A 262 -2.11 -1.00 9.90
CA ASN A 262 -2.88 -2.04 9.20
C ASN A 262 -3.96 -2.67 10.10
N VAL A 263 -3.65 -2.93 11.38
CA VAL A 263 -4.64 -3.50 12.32
C VAL A 263 -5.75 -2.49 12.58
N SER A 264 -5.40 -1.22 12.84
CA SER A 264 -6.42 -0.20 13.01
C SER A 264 -7.29 -0.05 11.77
N GLN A 265 -6.71 -0.04 10.57
CA GLN A 265 -7.46 0.06 9.32
C GLN A 265 -8.40 -1.15 9.11
N ALA A 266 -7.96 -2.36 9.47
CA ALA A 266 -8.74 -3.59 9.31
C ALA A 266 -9.94 -3.71 10.26
N PHE A 267 -9.82 -3.22 11.49
CA PHE A 267 -10.88 -3.32 12.49
C PHE A 267 -11.74 -2.06 12.62
N LEU A 268 -11.31 -0.94 12.06
CA LEU A 268 -12.02 0.35 12.16
C LEU A 268 -13.49 0.24 11.69
N ALA A 269 -13.72 -0.43 10.57
CA ALA A 269 -15.07 -0.57 10.02
C ALA A 269 -15.97 -1.44 10.92
N PHE A 270 -15.43 -2.49 11.55
CA PHE A 270 -16.18 -3.29 12.53
C PHE A 270 -16.53 -2.48 13.77
N TYR A 271 -15.55 -1.76 14.33
CA TYR A 271 -15.77 -0.95 15.54
C TYR A 271 -16.86 0.12 15.31
N VAL A 272 -16.78 0.83 14.19
CA VAL A 272 -17.73 1.89 13.84
C VAL A 272 -19.16 1.36 13.67
N ILE A 273 -19.34 0.16 13.11
CA ILE A 273 -20.67 -0.39 12.81
C ILE A 273 -21.22 -1.24 13.94
N ASN A 274 -20.42 -2.13 14.52
CA ASN A 274 -20.90 -3.12 15.48
C ASN A 274 -20.88 -2.56 16.91
N ASP A 275 -19.84 -1.81 17.30
CA ASP A 275 -19.70 -1.33 18.68
C ASP A 275 -20.32 0.06 18.87
N LEU A 276 -20.14 0.96 17.90
CA LEU A 276 -20.72 2.31 17.95
C LEU A 276 -22.10 2.43 17.31
N GLU A 277 -22.60 1.38 16.66
CA GLU A 277 -23.92 1.34 15.99
C GLU A 277 -24.15 2.50 15.00
N MET A 278 -23.08 2.96 14.33
CA MET A 278 -23.16 4.07 13.39
C MET A 278 -23.80 3.65 12.05
N PRO A 279 -24.33 4.59 11.25
CA PRO A 279 -24.85 4.30 9.93
C PRO A 279 -23.81 3.63 9.00
N GLN A 280 -24.27 2.79 8.07
CA GLN A 280 -23.40 2.04 7.14
C GLN A 280 -22.44 2.93 6.33
N SER A 281 -22.83 4.17 6.03
CA SER A 281 -21.97 5.17 5.35
C SER A 281 -20.72 5.53 6.15
N SER A 282 -20.74 5.36 7.47
CA SER A 282 -19.61 5.67 8.36
C SER A 282 -18.40 4.76 8.12
N LYS A 283 -18.60 3.55 7.54
CA LYS A 283 -17.50 2.68 7.07
C LYS A 283 -16.61 3.32 6.00
N ALA A 284 -17.13 4.30 5.25
CA ALA A 284 -16.33 5.06 4.27
C ALA A 284 -15.94 6.44 4.81
N LEU A 285 -16.83 7.10 5.55
CA LEU A 285 -16.60 8.46 6.03
C LEU A 285 -15.48 8.57 7.07
N ILE A 286 -15.41 7.66 8.05
CA ILE A 286 -14.39 7.73 9.10
C ILE A 286 -12.98 7.52 8.52
N PRO A 287 -12.69 6.48 7.71
CA PRO A 287 -11.41 6.37 7.02
C PRO A 287 -11.10 7.58 6.14
N ALA A 288 -12.08 8.12 5.42
CA ALA A 288 -11.87 9.32 4.61
C ALA A 288 -11.36 10.51 5.45
N ILE A 289 -11.95 10.76 6.62
CA ILE A 289 -11.51 11.83 7.52
C ILE A 289 -10.07 11.60 8.01
N ILE A 290 -9.73 10.35 8.38
CA ILE A 290 -8.37 9.98 8.78
C ILE A 290 -7.36 10.34 7.68
N TYR A 291 -7.66 9.96 6.43
CA TYR A 291 -6.73 10.19 5.31
C TYR A 291 -6.71 11.65 4.84
N VAL A 292 -7.82 12.39 4.91
CA VAL A 292 -7.82 13.84 4.63
C VAL A 292 -6.96 14.57 5.66
N CYS A 293 -7.13 14.25 6.94
CA CYS A 293 -6.30 14.84 8.00
C CYS A 293 -4.83 14.44 7.84
N SER A 294 -4.56 13.16 7.56
CA SER A 294 -3.22 12.66 7.33
C SER A 294 -2.54 13.38 6.16
N LEU A 295 -3.25 13.60 5.05
CA LEU A 295 -2.74 14.36 3.90
C LEU A 295 -2.37 15.80 4.29
N ILE A 296 -3.25 16.51 4.99
CA ILE A 296 -3.01 17.90 5.43
C ILE A 296 -1.75 17.96 6.31
N VAL A 297 -1.63 17.06 7.29
CA VAL A 297 -0.48 17.02 8.19
C VAL A 297 0.79 16.63 7.44
N SER A 298 0.74 15.68 6.51
CA SER A 298 1.90 15.31 5.68
C SER A 298 2.42 16.47 4.83
N VAL A 299 1.54 17.29 4.24
CA VAL A 299 1.94 18.49 3.48
C VAL A 299 2.64 19.51 4.39
N ILE A 300 2.12 19.73 5.60
CA ILE A 300 2.76 20.62 6.58
C ILE A 300 4.15 20.10 7.00
N LEU A 301 4.28 18.79 7.19
CA LEU A 301 5.55 18.16 7.56
C LEU A 301 6.59 18.23 6.43
N GLN A 302 6.17 18.23 5.16
CA GLN A 302 7.09 18.38 4.02
C GLN A 302 7.81 19.73 3.98
N GLU A 303 7.15 20.80 4.42
CA GLU A 303 7.75 22.15 4.52
C GLU A 303 8.71 22.29 5.71
N THR A 304 8.77 21.28 6.59
CA THR A 304 9.57 21.34 7.81
C THR A 304 11.02 20.93 7.53
N ARG A 305 11.98 21.72 8.04
CA ARG A 305 13.40 21.33 8.03
C ARG A 305 13.64 20.15 8.97
N TRP A 306 14.04 19.02 8.41
CA TRP A 306 14.32 17.79 9.14
C TRP A 306 15.70 17.82 9.83
N SER A 307 15.72 17.41 11.08
CA SER A 307 16.94 17.11 11.84
C SER A 307 16.74 15.79 12.59
N SER A 308 17.81 15.10 12.96
CA SER A 308 17.72 13.80 13.65
C SER A 308 16.94 13.88 14.97
N TRP A 309 16.96 15.03 15.65
CA TRP A 309 16.16 15.27 16.86
C TRP A 309 14.68 15.51 16.54
N ARG A 310 14.38 16.33 15.51
CA ARG A 310 13.00 16.59 15.08
C ARG A 310 12.31 15.33 14.59
N LEU A 311 13.02 14.48 13.86
CA LEU A 311 12.51 13.18 13.39
C LEU A 311 12.03 12.31 14.56
N LYS A 312 12.87 12.16 15.59
CA LYS A 312 12.54 11.39 16.80
C LYS A 312 11.38 12.02 17.57
N LEU A 313 11.31 13.35 17.63
CA LEU A 313 10.24 14.07 18.30
C LEU A 313 8.89 13.85 17.60
N TYR A 314 8.83 14.04 16.28
CA TYR A 314 7.59 13.86 15.52
C TYR A 314 7.10 12.42 15.54
N PHE A 315 8.01 11.45 15.40
CA PHE A 315 7.66 10.04 15.55
C PHE A 315 7.09 9.73 16.94
N SER A 316 7.75 10.19 18.01
CA SER A 316 7.30 9.96 19.39
C SER A 316 5.95 10.64 19.66
N ALA A 317 5.75 11.85 19.16
CA ALA A 317 4.48 12.56 19.26
C ALA A 317 3.35 11.80 18.56
N GLY A 318 3.60 11.29 17.35
CA GLY A 318 2.66 10.44 16.62
C GLY A 318 2.29 9.17 17.39
N ALA A 319 3.28 8.49 17.98
CA ALA A 319 3.04 7.30 18.80
C ALA A 319 2.19 7.60 20.04
N VAL A 320 2.46 8.71 20.74
CA VAL A 320 1.64 9.14 21.90
C VAL A 320 0.21 9.45 21.48
N LEU A 321 0.01 10.16 20.36
CA LEU A 321 -1.33 10.46 19.84
C LEU A 321 -2.09 9.18 19.47
N TRP A 322 -1.42 8.16 18.94
CA TRP A 322 -2.01 6.85 18.67
C TRP A 322 -2.46 6.15 19.96
N ILE A 323 -1.62 6.14 21.00
CA ILE A 323 -1.96 5.55 22.31
C ILE A 323 -3.18 6.26 22.92
N LEU A 324 -3.19 7.60 22.88
CA LEU A 324 -4.31 8.40 23.38
C LEU A 324 -5.60 8.15 22.58
N SER A 325 -5.49 8.02 21.25
CA SER A 325 -6.64 7.69 20.40
C SER A 325 -7.16 6.28 20.68
N GLY A 326 -6.27 5.31 20.88
CA GLY A 326 -6.63 3.94 21.25
C GLY A 326 -7.35 3.88 22.61
N LEU A 327 -6.85 4.62 23.61
CA LEU A 327 -7.55 4.75 24.90
C LEU A 327 -8.92 5.41 24.73
N GLY A 328 -9.02 6.44 23.89
CA GLY A 328 -10.28 7.07 23.53
C GLY A 328 -11.29 6.10 22.94
N ILE A 329 -10.87 5.27 21.98
CA ILE A 329 -11.71 4.22 21.35
C ILE A 329 -12.22 3.22 22.38
N VAL A 330 -11.34 2.71 23.26
CA VAL A 330 -11.73 1.70 24.26
C VAL A 330 -12.74 2.24 25.27
N LEU A 331 -12.61 3.52 25.65
CA LEU A 331 -13.48 4.15 26.64
C LEU A 331 -14.74 4.79 26.03
N LEU A 332 -14.89 4.82 24.71
CA LEU A 332 -15.96 5.55 24.05
C LEU A 332 -17.29 4.75 24.07
N PRO A 333 -18.34 5.25 24.74
CA PRO A 333 -19.66 4.61 24.70
C PRO A 333 -20.40 4.93 23.39
N SER A 334 -21.26 4.01 22.93
CA SER A 334 -22.08 4.16 21.70
C SER A 334 -22.94 5.43 21.66
N ARG A 335 -23.39 5.93 22.82
CA ARG A 335 -24.16 7.19 22.95
C ARG A 335 -23.37 8.42 22.48
N LEU A 336 -22.04 8.36 22.51
CA LEU A 336 -21.14 9.44 22.12
C LEU A 336 -20.44 9.14 20.79
N HIS A 337 -21.04 8.35 19.90
CA HIS A 337 -20.44 7.98 18.60
C HIS A 337 -19.96 9.18 17.76
N ASN A 338 -20.54 10.37 17.94
CA ASN A 338 -20.08 11.60 17.27
C ASN A 338 -18.63 12.01 17.65
N VAL A 339 -18.15 11.60 18.82
CA VAL A 339 -16.75 11.84 19.24
C VAL A 339 -15.77 11.06 18.35
N MET A 340 -16.22 9.98 17.71
CA MET A 340 -15.40 9.22 16.76
C MET A 340 -14.90 10.08 15.58
N TYR A 341 -15.68 11.08 15.15
CA TYR A 341 -15.24 12.04 14.13
C TYR A 341 -14.03 12.85 14.61
N ALA A 342 -14.03 13.32 15.87
CA ALA A 342 -12.89 14.05 16.44
C ALA A 342 -11.67 13.12 16.63
N ILE A 343 -11.88 11.91 17.14
CA ILE A 343 -10.81 10.91 17.29
C ILE A 343 -10.19 10.57 15.92
N SER A 344 -10.99 10.46 14.87
CA SER A 344 -10.50 10.17 13.52
C SER A 344 -9.55 11.24 12.97
N ILE A 345 -9.73 12.51 13.34
CA ILE A 345 -8.80 13.60 13.01
C ILE A 345 -7.47 13.39 13.74
N ILE A 346 -7.52 13.06 15.03
CA ILE A 346 -6.30 12.81 15.83
C ILE A 346 -5.54 11.60 15.28
N ILE A 347 -6.24 10.54 14.92
CA ILE A 347 -5.66 9.36 14.27
C ILE A 347 -5.00 9.73 12.94
N GLY A 348 -5.64 10.56 12.12
CA GLY A 348 -5.06 11.06 10.87
C GLY A 348 -3.73 11.79 11.07
N ALA A 349 -3.70 12.70 12.05
CA ALA A 349 -2.48 13.42 12.41
C ALA A 349 -1.39 12.46 12.95
N ALA A 350 -1.76 11.53 13.82
CA ALA A 350 -0.85 10.52 14.37
C ALA A 350 -0.25 9.62 13.28
N ASN A 351 -1.09 9.20 12.32
CA ASN A 351 -0.68 8.38 11.19
C ASN A 351 0.33 9.11 10.31
N ALA A 352 0.07 10.37 9.95
CA ALA A 352 1.01 11.18 9.17
C ALA A 352 2.35 11.37 9.89
N LEU A 353 2.33 11.68 11.20
CA LEU A 353 3.54 11.86 11.99
C LEU A 353 4.41 10.61 12.02
N MET A 354 3.80 9.43 12.21
CA MET A 354 4.54 8.17 12.22
C MET A 354 5.03 7.76 10.83
N THR A 355 4.17 7.80 9.81
CA THR A 355 4.54 7.34 8.46
C THR A 355 5.56 8.24 7.78
N VAL A 356 5.43 9.58 7.87
CA VAL A 356 6.41 10.49 7.27
C VAL A 356 7.76 10.43 8.00
N SER A 357 7.76 10.19 9.32
CA SER A 357 9.01 10.11 10.09
C SER A 357 9.72 8.74 10.00
N THR A 358 9.07 7.73 9.42
CA THR A 358 9.64 6.38 9.25
C THR A 358 10.11 6.09 7.83
N MET A 359 9.71 6.92 6.87
CA MET A 359 10.22 6.93 5.50
C MET A 359 11.48 7.80 5.41
#